data_AF-A0A093DFT1-F1
#
_entry.id   AF-A0A093DFT1-F1
#
_cell.length_a   1.000
_cell.length_b   1.000
_cell.length_c   1.000
_cell.angle_alpha   90.00
_cell.angle_beta   90.00
_cell.angle_gamma   90.00
#
_symmetry.space_group_name_H-M   'P 1'
#
loop_
_entity.id
_entity.type
_entity.pdbx_description
1 polymer ?
#
loop_
_entity_poly.entity_id
_entity_poly.type
_entity_poly.pdbx_seq_one_letter_code
_entity_poly.pdbx_strand_id
1 'polypeptide(L)' 'ALETPVKEELNIEERIPIYLRNLGIDQSPGTILTPFAPRGPIREVEFSPSELRTLKDSTDTLT' A
#
# COMPACT_ATOMS: atom_id res chain seq x y z
N ALA A 1 -17.09 -24.82 13.59
CA ALA A 1 -15.96 -25.09 12.69
C ALA A 1 -15.80 -23.87 11.79
N LEU A 2 -14.57 -23.45 11.46
CA LEU A 2 -14.39 -22.42 10.43
C LEU A 2 -14.67 -23.08 9.07
N GLU A 3 -15.65 -22.57 8.35
CA GLU A 3 -15.91 -23.03 6.98
C GLU A 3 -14.71 -22.68 6.10
N THR A 4 -14.37 -23.60 5.19
CA THR A 4 -13.38 -23.31 4.16
C THR A 4 -14.03 -22.40 3.12
N PRO A 5 -13.44 -21.23 2.81
CA PRO A 5 -14.03 -20.32 1.84
C PRO A 5 -14.14 -20.97 0.46
N VAL A 6 -15.24 -20.66 -0.23
CA VAL A 6 -15.52 -21.17 -1.58
C VAL A 6 -14.57 -20.52 -2.59
N LYS A 7 -14.29 -21.18 -3.71
CA LYS A 7 -13.30 -20.70 -4.70
C LYS A 7 -13.64 -19.30 -5.23
N GLU A 8 -14.92 -19.01 -5.38
CA GLU A 8 -15.47 -17.73 -5.82
C GLU A 8 -15.19 -16.62 -4.79
N GLU A 9 -15.14 -16.96 -3.50
CA GLU A 9 -14.73 -16.03 -2.44
C GLU A 9 -13.23 -15.71 -2.52
N LEU A 10 -12.43 -16.53 -3.18
CA LEU A 10 -10.99 -16.30 -3.36
C LEU A 10 -10.66 -15.57 -4.67
N ASN A 11 -11.63 -15.35 -5.56
CA ASN A 11 -11.44 -14.63 -6.81
C ASN A 11 -11.36 -13.12 -6.55
N ILE A 12 -10.15 -12.59 -6.44
CA ILE A 12 -9.93 -11.19 -6.08
C ILE A 12 -10.28 -10.25 -7.23
N GLU A 13 -10.13 -10.67 -8.48
CA GLU A 13 -10.38 -9.89 -9.67
C GLU A 13 -11.86 -9.50 -9.79
N GLU A 14 -12.76 -10.42 -9.42
CA GLU A 14 -14.19 -10.19 -9.41
C GLU A 14 -14.66 -9.48 -8.12
N ARG A 15 -14.00 -9.77 -6.98
CA ARG A 15 -14.43 -9.25 -5.67
C ARG A 15 -13.96 -7.84 -5.37
N ILE A 16 -12.72 -7.49 -5.71
CA ILE A 16 -12.14 -6.18 -5.38
C ILE A 16 -13.03 -5.04 -5.88
N PRO A 17 -13.49 -5.02 -7.16
CA PRO A 17 -14.34 -3.94 -7.64
C PRO A 17 -15.65 -3.79 -6.85
N ILE A 18 -16.31 -4.90 -6.54
CA ILE A 18 -17.59 -4.92 -5.81
C ILE A 18 -17.38 -4.47 -4.36
N TYR A 19 -16.31 -4.94 -3.72
CA TYR A 19 -16.00 -4.64 -2.34
C TYR A 19 -15.70 -3.15 -2.13
N LEU A 20 -14.90 -2.55 -3.01
CA LEU A 20 -14.63 -1.11 -2.99
C LEU A 20 -15.93 -0.29 -3.09
N ARG A 21 -16.82 -0.65 -4.02
CA ARG A 21 -18.13 -0.01 -4.16
C ARG A 21 -18.97 -0.12 -2.88
N ASN A 22 -18.97 -1.27 -2.22
CA ASN A 22 -19.73 -1.49 -0.98
C ASN A 22 -19.20 -0.65 0.20
N LEU A 23 -17.90 -0.31 0.17
CA LEU A 23 -17.28 0.61 1.13
C LEU A 23 -17.49 2.10 0.77
N GLY A 24 -18.16 2.41 -0.34
CA GLY A 24 -18.29 3.77 -0.86
C GLY A 24 -16.99 4.32 -1.46
N ILE A 25 -16.05 3.45 -1.83
CA ILE A 25 -14.82 3.83 -2.52
C ILE A 25 -15.10 3.80 -4.02
N ASP A 26 -15.04 4.96 -4.66
CA ASP A 26 -15.24 5.18 -6.09
C ASP A 26 -13.94 5.10 -6.91
N GLN A 27 -12.79 5.04 -6.24
CA GLN A 27 -11.48 4.92 -6.86
C GLN A 27 -11.24 3.51 -7.42
N SER A 28 -10.59 3.45 -8.57
CA SER A 28 -10.14 2.17 -9.14
C SER A 28 -9.00 1.56 -8.30
N PRO A 29 -8.81 0.22 -8.32
CA PRO A 29 -7.67 -0.41 -7.65
C PRO A 29 -6.32 0.17 -8.07
N GLY A 30 -6.15 0.48 -9.36
CA GLY A 30 -4.92 1.10 -9.87
C GLY A 30 -4.67 2.49 -9.28
N THR A 31 -5.73 3.29 -9.13
CA THR A 31 -5.67 4.61 -8.49
C THR A 31 -5.23 4.48 -7.03
N ILE A 32 -5.80 3.53 -6.29
CA ILE A 32 -5.45 3.26 -4.89
C ILE A 32 -3.99 2.81 -4.75
N LEU A 33 -3.47 2.05 -5.71
CA LEU A 33 -2.11 1.50 -5.69
C LEU A 33 -1.03 2.48 -6.19
N THR A 34 -1.41 3.59 -6.82
CA THR A 34 -0.49 4.58 -7.40
C THR A 34 0.52 5.19 -6.40
N PRO A 35 0.21 5.38 -5.10
CA PRO A 35 1.19 5.80 -4.10
C PRO A 35 2.28 4.76 -3.82
N PHE A 36 1.98 3.48 -4.03
CA PHE A 36 2.90 2.35 -3.81
C PHE A 36 3.65 1.93 -5.08
N ALA A 37 3.26 2.47 -6.23
CA ALA A 37 4.01 2.27 -7.46
C ALA A 37 5.46 2.80 -7.25
N PRO A 38 6.49 2.04 -7.62
CA PRO A 38 7.87 2.47 -7.45
C PRO A 38 8.12 3.76 -8.26
N ARG A 39 8.35 4.89 -7.58
CA ARG A 39 8.58 6.20 -8.20
C ARG A 39 10.07 6.56 -8.35
N GLY A 40 10.95 5.58 -8.31
CA GLY A 40 12.40 5.76 -8.32
C GLY A 40 13.09 4.64 -7.54
N PRO A 41 14.41 4.76 -7.27
CA PRO A 41 15.10 3.84 -6.38
C PRO A 41 14.34 3.73 -5.07
N ILE A 42 13.97 2.51 -4.68
CA ILE A 42 13.23 2.26 -3.45
C ILE A 42 14.14 2.68 -2.30
N ARG A 43 13.84 3.84 -1.68
CA ARG A 43 14.41 4.21 -0.40
C ARG A 43 13.66 3.40 0.65
N GLU A 44 14.04 2.13 0.80
CA GLU A 44 13.56 1.33 1.92
C GLU A 44 13.92 2.09 3.20
N VAL A 45 12.92 2.37 4.03
CA VAL A 45 13.17 2.89 5.37
C VAL A 45 13.82 1.73 6.12
N GLU A 46 15.14 1.75 6.23
CA GLU A 46 15.88 0.80 7.06
C GLU A 46 15.48 1.05 8.52
N PHE A 47 14.61 0.19 9.04
CA PHE A 47 14.32 0.16 10.47
C PHE A 47 15.42 -0.66 11.14
N SER A 48 16.49 0.00 11.58
CA SER A 48 17.44 -0.58 12.53
C SER A 48 16.81 -0.57 13.93
N PRO A 49 16.67 -1.72 14.63
CA PRO A 49 16.17 -1.76 16.01
C PRO A 49 17.03 -0.96 17.01
N SER A 50 18.22 -0.51 16.59
CA SER A 50 19.23 0.10 17.46
C SER A 50 19.32 1.63 17.35
N GLU A 51 18.58 2.28 16.45
CA GLU A 51 18.76 3.72 16.18
C GLU A 51 17.57 4.54 16.68
N LEU A 52 17.66 4.97 17.94
CA LEU A 52 16.86 6.06 18.46
C LEU A 52 17.18 7.35 17.70
N ARG A 53 16.40 7.63 16.67
CA ARG A 53 16.06 8.97 16.14
C ARG A 53 17.26 9.92 16.00
N THR A 54 17.90 9.90 14.83
CA THR A 54 18.47 11.14 14.28
C THR A 54 17.93 11.33 12.87
N LEU A 55 16.98 12.26 12.74
CA LEU A 55 16.70 12.89 11.45
C LEU A 55 18.01 13.54 11.01
N LYS A 56 18.75 12.89 10.11
CA LYS A 56 19.92 13.48 9.49
C LYS A 56 19.42 14.63 8.62
N ASP A 57 19.74 15.84 9.03
CA ASP A 57 19.31 17.09 8.42
C ASP A 57 19.32 16.99 6.89
N SER A 58 18.15 17.16 6.30
CA SER A 58 18.01 17.41 4.86
C SER A 58 18.74 18.71 4.59
N THR A 59 19.91 18.64 3.95
CA THR A 59 20.55 19.83 3.41
C THR A 59 19.70 20.27 2.23
N ASP A 60 18.78 21.20 2.48
CA ASP A 60 18.14 21.97 1.44
C ASP A 60 19.22 22.76 0.71
N THR A 61 19.63 22.29 -0.46
CA THR A 61 20.29 23.15 -1.44
C THR A 61 19.26 24.14 -1.97
N LEU A 62 19.19 25.28 -1.27
CA LEU A 62 18.58 26.51 -1.74
C LEU A 62 19.38 27.02 -2.96
N THR A 63 18.75 27.08 -4.12
CA THR A 63 19.06 28.10 -5.14
C THR A 63 18.16 29.30 -4.94
#